data_AF-A0A2A2Y7B8-F1
#
_entry.id   AF-A0A2A2Y7B8-F1
#
_cell.length_a   1.000
_cell.length_b   1.000
_cell.length_c   1.000
_cell.angle_alpha   90.00
_cell.angle_beta   90.00
_cell.angle_gamma   90.00
#
_symmetry.space_group_name_H-M   'P 1'
#
loop_
_entity.id
_entity.type
_entity.pdbx_description
1 polymer ?
#
loop_
_entity_poly.entity_id
_entity_poly.type
_entity_poly.pdbx_seq_one_letter_code
_entity_poly.pdbx_strand_id
1 'polypeptide(L)'
;MYIPMIKIISVAAMALTLQAQTIVTSSKPKPAVLDAVLLSENLWKTTLVDLEKKFHTKPSDDQKRMEDMRREMMKKRDIELPEQTYGGFEWLSTLKDGLRGSGGRLSLFNEELGEVVVKGNAGLIAGWNISIFNRGDDRPIKSKELLAKFQKWRALLDKKLESAGVERKSTSAVKVLGYMWKKGDTAWLLEASVGKDDYGSDRAEFLRIRIASASNVGAKKISGRSTLAGNVVHKDNGDTLIEVVPMVDQGEKGYCAVASISRVAMYYGLDVDQHEIAQLANTSQFGTSPEEMEEAFKKIVGKLHIRTTKHYELTERQFDADVRAYNQAAKKVGEDEIKAPKGYILNPAYFWQKADDEIFAAVKSEQSGCKRYMTKVREYIDQGLPICWCLRLGMFKEKDIPQASGGHMRLIIGYNEKTSEIIYSDSWGKGHECKRMSLDKAYACSMSLYTMSPTR
;
A
#
# COMPACT_ATOMS: atom_id res chain seq x y z
N MET A 1 -12.21 -50.67 42.25
CA MET A 1 -13.64 -50.62 41.89
C MET A 1 -14.06 -49.16 41.95
N TYR A 2 -14.28 -48.57 40.77
CA TYR A 2 -14.51 -47.14 40.55
C TYR A 2 -16.02 -46.87 40.50
N ILE A 3 -16.51 -45.91 41.29
CA ILE A 3 -17.74 -45.15 41.01
C ILE A 3 -17.46 -43.68 41.39
N PRO A 4 -17.62 -42.71 40.48
CA PRO A 4 -17.22 -41.32 40.71
C PRO A 4 -18.32 -40.50 41.41
N MET A 5 -17.89 -39.64 42.34
CA MET A 5 -18.73 -38.57 42.88
C MET A 5 -19.03 -37.54 41.80
N ILE A 6 -20.33 -37.35 41.54
CA ILE A 6 -20.90 -36.23 40.79
C ILE A 6 -20.61 -34.95 41.59
N LYS A 7 -19.71 -34.10 41.09
CA LYS A 7 -19.62 -32.69 41.52
C LYS A 7 -20.66 -31.90 40.74
N ILE A 8 -21.72 -31.51 41.44
CA ILE A 8 -22.67 -30.48 41.01
C ILE A 8 -21.87 -29.17 40.88
N ILE A 9 -21.60 -28.77 39.64
CA ILE A 9 -21.07 -27.44 39.34
C ILE A 9 -22.26 -26.47 39.40
N SER A 10 -22.12 -25.50 40.29
CA SER A 10 -23.05 -24.40 40.51
C SER A 10 -23.38 -23.69 39.18
N VAL A 11 -24.68 -23.64 38.86
CA VAL A 11 -25.27 -23.00 37.67
C VAL A 11 -25.12 -21.46 37.68
N ALA A 12 -24.52 -20.86 38.72
CA ALA A 12 -24.40 -19.42 38.86
C ALA A 12 -23.23 -18.77 38.07
N ALA A 13 -22.26 -19.54 37.58
CA ALA A 13 -21.10 -18.99 36.84
C ALA A 13 -21.32 -18.88 35.31
N MET A 14 -22.41 -19.44 34.79
CA MET A 14 -22.72 -19.42 33.34
C MET A 14 -23.67 -18.27 32.94
N ALA A 15 -24.22 -17.55 33.92
CA ALA A 15 -25.13 -16.42 33.69
C ALA A 15 -24.44 -15.04 33.61
N LEU A 16 -23.16 -14.94 33.98
CA LEU A 16 -22.40 -13.67 34.01
C LEU A 16 -21.47 -13.45 32.79
N THR A 17 -21.39 -14.40 31.86
CA THR A 17 -20.68 -14.24 30.57
C THR A 17 -21.62 -14.13 29.37
N LEU A 18 -22.95 -14.07 29.59
CA LEU A 18 -23.96 -13.96 28.52
C LEU A 18 -24.65 -12.59 28.41
N GLN A 19 -24.22 -11.57 29.17
CA GLN A 19 -24.82 -10.23 29.14
C GLN A 19 -23.92 -9.11 28.61
N ALA A 20 -22.87 -9.43 27.87
CA ALA A 20 -22.07 -8.45 27.11
C ALA A 20 -21.95 -8.78 25.61
N GLN A 21 -22.85 -9.62 25.09
CA GLN A 21 -23.12 -9.74 23.66
C GLN A 21 -24.56 -9.32 23.36
N THR A 22 -24.91 -8.09 23.75
CA THR A 22 -25.78 -7.33 22.85
C THR A 22 -24.98 -7.13 21.58
N ILE A 23 -25.18 -8.04 20.63
CA ILE A 23 -24.96 -7.78 19.22
C ILE A 23 -25.83 -6.56 18.94
N VAL A 24 -25.25 -5.37 19.08
CA VAL A 24 -25.73 -4.20 18.37
C VAL A 24 -25.54 -4.60 16.92
N THR A 25 -26.61 -5.11 16.31
CA THR A 25 -26.75 -5.17 14.87
C THR A 25 -26.79 -3.72 14.40
N SER A 26 -25.64 -3.03 14.43
CA SER A 26 -25.50 -1.79 13.69
C SER A 26 -25.66 -2.21 12.24
N SER A 27 -26.83 -2.00 11.68
CA SER A 27 -27.06 -2.16 10.25
C SER A 27 -25.94 -1.41 9.55
N LYS A 28 -25.09 -2.11 8.79
CA LYS A 28 -24.05 -1.44 8.01
C LYS A 28 -24.74 -0.30 7.24
N PRO A 29 -24.24 0.95 7.31
CA PRO A 29 -24.86 2.05 6.58
C PRO A 29 -24.96 1.67 5.10
N LYS A 30 -26.07 1.99 4.45
CA LYS A 30 -26.25 1.69 3.03
C LYS A 30 -25.11 2.35 2.24
N PRO A 31 -24.43 1.62 1.33
CA PRO A 31 -23.37 2.20 0.52
C PRO A 31 -23.88 3.39 -0.30
N ALA A 32 -23.09 4.45 -0.41
CA ALA A 32 -23.48 5.61 -1.20
C ALA A 32 -23.47 5.27 -2.71
N VAL A 33 -24.44 5.79 -3.45
CA VAL A 33 -24.72 5.37 -4.84
C VAL A 33 -23.99 6.26 -5.85
N LEU A 34 -23.20 5.66 -6.74
CA LEU A 34 -22.40 6.38 -7.75
C LEU A 34 -23.12 6.63 -9.08
N ASP A 35 -24.26 5.99 -9.34
CA ASP A 35 -24.99 6.01 -10.62
C ASP A 35 -25.13 7.42 -11.22
N ALA A 36 -25.68 8.36 -10.45
CA ALA A 36 -25.95 9.73 -10.91
C ALA A 36 -24.68 10.54 -11.23
N VAL A 37 -23.54 10.19 -10.61
CA VAL A 37 -22.26 10.85 -10.89
C VAL A 37 -21.65 10.27 -12.15
N LEU A 38 -21.53 8.95 -12.22
CA LEU A 38 -20.82 8.29 -13.32
C LEU A 38 -21.59 8.36 -14.65
N LEU A 39 -22.92 8.48 -14.61
CA LEU A 39 -23.76 8.68 -15.80
C LEU A 39 -23.96 10.16 -16.18
N SER A 40 -23.38 11.10 -15.44
CA SER A 40 -23.52 12.53 -15.72
C SER A 40 -22.70 12.97 -16.94
N GLU A 41 -23.28 13.80 -17.80
CA GLU A 41 -22.54 14.49 -18.88
C GLU A 41 -21.48 15.47 -18.35
N ASN A 42 -21.61 15.90 -17.09
CA ASN A 42 -20.67 16.82 -16.44
C ASN A 42 -19.59 16.10 -15.61
N LEU A 43 -19.46 14.77 -15.73
CA LEU A 43 -18.50 13.97 -14.96
C LEU A 43 -17.08 14.58 -15.00
N TRP A 44 -16.59 14.93 -16.18
CA TRP A 44 -15.22 15.44 -16.39
C TRP A 44 -15.05 16.92 -16.01
N LYS A 45 -16.14 17.64 -15.75
CA LYS A 45 -16.13 19.02 -15.22
C LYS A 45 -16.24 19.07 -13.70
N THR A 46 -16.51 17.93 -13.06
CA THR A 46 -16.66 17.84 -11.62
C THR A 46 -15.29 17.90 -10.95
N THR A 47 -15.15 18.75 -9.93
CA THR A 47 -13.92 18.81 -9.13
C THR A 47 -13.84 17.66 -8.14
N LEU A 48 -12.63 17.25 -7.76
CA LEU A 48 -12.46 16.27 -6.69
C LEU A 48 -13.02 16.78 -5.36
N VAL A 49 -12.94 18.08 -5.09
CA VAL A 49 -13.49 18.67 -3.86
C VAL A 49 -15.00 18.54 -3.81
N ASP A 50 -15.70 18.78 -4.92
CA ASP A 50 -17.16 18.64 -4.97
C ASP A 50 -17.58 17.18 -4.84
N LEU A 51 -16.81 16.27 -5.46
CA LEU A 51 -17.05 14.83 -5.33
C LEU A 51 -16.86 14.37 -3.88
N GLU A 52 -15.77 14.75 -3.23
CA GLU A 52 -15.50 14.41 -1.82
C GLU A 52 -16.62 14.94 -0.93
N LYS A 53 -16.96 16.23 -1.01
CA LYS A 53 -18.05 16.83 -0.24
C LYS A 53 -19.40 16.14 -0.45
N LYS A 54 -19.72 15.75 -1.68
CA LYS A 54 -20.99 15.08 -2.02
C LYS A 54 -21.14 13.73 -1.31
N PHE A 55 -20.03 13.02 -1.09
CA PHE A 55 -20.00 11.71 -0.45
C PHE A 55 -19.40 11.71 0.95
N HIS A 56 -19.09 12.90 1.48
CA HIS A 56 -18.62 13.09 2.83
C HIS A 56 -19.80 12.84 3.80
N THR A 57 -19.75 11.72 4.50
CA THR A 57 -20.70 11.45 5.59
C THR A 57 -20.03 11.74 6.93
N LYS A 58 -20.76 12.45 7.79
CA LYS A 58 -20.34 12.66 9.18
C LYS A 58 -20.56 11.35 9.96
N PRO A 59 -19.74 11.05 10.99
CA PRO A 59 -20.03 9.95 11.89
C PRO A 59 -21.41 10.09 12.51
N SER A 60 -22.12 8.97 12.70
CA SER A 60 -23.24 8.95 13.64
C SER A 60 -22.74 9.19 15.07
N ASP A 61 -23.64 9.59 15.98
CA ASP A 61 -23.28 9.82 17.38
C ASP A 61 -22.67 8.56 18.04
N ASP A 62 -23.19 7.37 17.70
CA ASP A 62 -22.64 6.09 18.16
C ASP A 62 -21.25 5.81 17.58
N GLN A 63 -21.03 6.10 16.30
CA GLN A 63 -19.73 5.94 15.66
C GLN A 63 -18.68 6.88 16.27
N LYS A 64 -19.08 8.14 16.49
CA LYS A 64 -18.24 9.14 17.17
C LYS A 64 -17.91 8.69 18.59
N ARG A 65 -18.89 8.20 19.34
CA ARG A 65 -18.68 7.68 20.71
C ARG A 65 -17.74 6.48 20.75
N MET A 66 -17.88 5.53 19.83
CA MET A 66 -17.00 4.36 19.74
C MET A 66 -15.57 4.76 19.39
N GLU A 67 -15.41 5.75 18.52
CA GLU A 67 -14.10 6.28 18.15
C GLU A 67 -13.47 7.10 19.26
N ASP A 68 -14.24 7.91 19.98
CA ASP A 68 -13.75 8.62 21.17
C ASP A 68 -13.28 7.62 22.23
N MET A 69 -14.02 6.53 22.47
CA MET A 69 -13.60 5.44 23.35
C MET A 69 -12.33 4.74 22.84
N ARG A 70 -12.24 4.48 21.53
CA ARG A 70 -11.07 3.86 20.89
C ARG A 70 -9.84 4.76 21.01
N ARG A 71 -9.98 6.07 20.77
CA ARG A 71 -8.95 7.09 20.94
C ARG A 71 -8.48 7.15 22.37
N GLU A 72 -9.39 7.16 23.34
CA GLU A 72 -9.04 7.19 24.75
C GLU A 72 -8.25 5.94 25.16
N MET A 73 -8.66 4.75 24.69
CA MET A 73 -7.95 3.50 24.94
C MET A 73 -6.55 3.46 24.30
N MET A 74 -6.40 3.96 23.07
CA MET A 74 -5.09 3.98 22.40
C MET A 74 -4.17 5.07 22.94
N LYS A 75 -4.71 6.22 23.34
CA LYS A 75 -3.95 7.28 24.02
C LYS A 75 -3.34 6.78 25.34
N LYS A 76 -4.04 5.92 26.08
CA LYS A 76 -3.49 5.24 27.28
C LYS A 76 -2.31 4.32 26.97
N ARG A 77 -2.10 3.95 25.70
CA ARG A 77 -1.00 3.12 25.21
C ARG A 77 0.06 3.93 24.45
N ASP A 78 0.00 5.27 24.53
CA ASP A 78 0.85 6.20 23.78
C ASP A 78 0.74 6.03 22.25
N ILE A 79 -0.44 5.62 21.78
CA ILE A 79 -0.76 5.44 20.36
C ILE A 79 -1.81 6.49 19.99
N GLU A 80 -1.43 7.44 19.13
CA GLU A 80 -2.37 8.33 18.47
C GLU A 80 -3.03 7.57 17.30
N LEU A 81 -4.35 7.77 17.14
CA LEU A 81 -5.10 7.20 16.04
C LEU A 81 -5.39 8.28 15.00
N PRO A 82 -5.18 8.00 13.70
CA PRO A 82 -5.57 8.92 12.64
C PRO A 82 -7.07 9.18 12.70
N GLU A 83 -7.51 10.37 12.26
CA GLU A 83 -8.93 10.74 12.20
C GLU A 83 -9.74 9.71 11.39
N GLN A 84 -10.76 9.11 12.00
CA GLN A 84 -11.52 8.07 11.32
C GLN A 84 -12.44 8.69 10.26
N THR A 85 -12.19 8.25 9.03
CA THR A 85 -13.02 8.29 7.84
C THR A 85 -14.46 7.74 7.97
N TYR A 86 -15.52 8.54 8.10
CA TYR A 86 -16.90 8.04 8.12
C TYR A 86 -17.65 8.23 6.80
N GLY A 87 -17.04 8.00 5.64
CA GLY A 87 -17.78 8.21 4.40
C GLY A 87 -17.13 7.82 3.09
N GLY A 88 -17.87 8.06 2.01
CA GLY A 88 -17.68 7.45 0.69
C GLY A 88 -16.32 7.68 0.07
N PHE A 89 -15.77 8.90 0.14
CA PHE A 89 -14.45 9.22 -0.38
C PHE A 89 -13.56 9.91 0.65
N GLU A 90 -12.29 9.56 0.64
CA GLU A 90 -11.21 10.17 1.41
C GLU A 90 -10.09 10.61 0.45
N TRP A 91 -9.33 11.63 0.83
CA TRP A 91 -8.16 12.05 0.04
C TRP A 91 -7.08 10.98 0.06
N LEU A 92 -6.56 10.61 -1.12
CA LEU A 92 -5.42 9.69 -1.25
C LEU A 92 -4.12 10.30 -0.72
N SER A 93 -3.98 11.61 -0.85
CA SER A 93 -2.80 12.36 -0.47
C SER A 93 -3.13 13.77 0.02
N THR A 94 -2.17 14.40 0.68
CA THR A 94 -2.18 15.82 1.07
C THR A 94 -2.19 16.75 -0.14
N LEU A 95 -1.71 16.30 -1.31
CA LEU A 95 -1.75 17.05 -2.57
C LEU A 95 -3.17 17.12 -3.16
N LYS A 96 -4.12 16.33 -2.65
CA LYS A 96 -5.50 16.27 -3.13
C LYS A 96 -5.60 15.92 -4.63
N ASP A 97 -4.70 15.05 -5.08
CA ASP A 97 -4.58 14.58 -6.46
C ASP A 97 -5.43 13.33 -6.76
N GLY A 98 -6.19 12.84 -5.78
CA GLY A 98 -7.16 11.78 -5.97
C GLY A 98 -7.93 11.43 -4.71
N LEU A 99 -8.95 10.59 -4.88
CA LEU A 99 -9.83 10.12 -3.81
C LEU A 99 -9.87 8.60 -3.75
N ARG A 100 -10.12 8.08 -2.56
CA ARG A 100 -10.26 6.65 -2.26
C ARG A 100 -11.56 6.41 -1.51
N GLY A 101 -12.36 5.45 -1.99
CA GLY A 101 -13.46 4.88 -1.25
C GLY A 101 -13.13 3.44 -0.88
N SER A 102 -13.07 3.15 0.42
CA SER A 102 -12.82 1.79 0.92
C SER A 102 -13.98 0.85 0.57
N GLY A 103 -13.68 -0.44 0.46
CA GLY A 103 -14.66 -1.48 0.13
C GLY A 103 -15.90 -1.45 1.01
N GLY A 104 -17.06 -1.66 0.39
CA GLY A 104 -18.37 -1.68 1.05
C GLY A 104 -18.96 -0.31 1.39
N ARG A 105 -18.29 0.80 1.04
CA ARG A 105 -18.81 2.16 1.26
C ARG A 105 -19.59 2.73 0.09
N LEU A 106 -19.35 2.20 -1.11
CA LEU A 106 -19.92 2.70 -2.36
C LEU A 106 -20.67 1.58 -3.10
N SER A 107 -21.66 1.98 -3.89
CA SER A 107 -22.38 1.08 -4.78
C SER A 107 -22.53 1.68 -6.17
N LEU A 108 -22.65 0.80 -7.16
CA LEU A 108 -22.97 1.16 -8.54
C LEU A 108 -24.00 0.16 -9.07
N PHE A 109 -25.08 0.68 -9.64
CA PHE A 109 -26.17 -0.12 -10.20
C PHE A 109 -26.77 -1.13 -9.21
N ASN A 110 -26.89 -0.73 -7.93
CA ASN A 110 -27.34 -1.53 -6.79
C ASN A 110 -26.40 -2.69 -6.38
N GLU A 111 -25.18 -2.73 -6.90
CA GLU A 111 -24.16 -3.67 -6.45
C GLU A 111 -23.17 -2.95 -5.53
N GLU A 112 -22.85 -3.57 -4.39
CA GLU A 112 -21.79 -3.12 -3.49
C GLU A 112 -20.44 -3.25 -4.20
N LEU A 113 -19.58 -2.24 -4.01
CA LEU A 113 -18.26 -2.18 -4.63
C LEU A 113 -17.16 -2.51 -3.61
N GLY A 114 -16.04 -3.00 -4.15
CA GLY A 114 -14.76 -3.00 -3.45
C GLY A 114 -14.17 -1.58 -3.40
N GLU A 115 -12.85 -1.50 -3.40
CA GLU A 115 -12.16 -0.21 -3.44
C GLU A 115 -12.49 0.60 -4.69
N VAL A 116 -12.71 1.91 -4.52
CA VAL A 116 -12.87 2.87 -5.62
C VAL A 116 -11.79 3.92 -5.54
N VAL A 117 -11.00 4.08 -6.60
CA VAL A 117 -9.95 5.10 -6.71
C VAL A 117 -10.32 6.08 -7.81
N VAL A 118 -10.37 7.37 -7.47
CA VAL A 118 -10.59 8.48 -8.41
C VAL A 118 -9.29 9.23 -8.61
N LYS A 119 -8.79 9.26 -9.84
CA LYS A 119 -7.58 10.00 -10.22
C LYS A 119 -7.95 11.44 -10.55
N GLY A 120 -7.16 12.39 -10.04
CA GLY A 120 -7.26 13.81 -10.34
C GLY A 120 -6.26 14.27 -11.40
N ASN A 121 -6.61 15.33 -12.11
CA ASN A 121 -5.67 16.15 -12.86
C ASN A 121 -6.13 17.60 -12.78
N ALA A 122 -5.25 18.52 -12.36
CA ALA A 122 -5.58 19.93 -12.15
C ALA A 122 -6.86 20.15 -11.32
N GLY A 123 -7.07 19.33 -10.29
CA GLY A 123 -8.24 19.38 -9.39
C GLY A 123 -9.55 18.79 -9.96
N LEU A 124 -9.58 18.43 -11.24
CA LEU A 124 -10.71 17.78 -11.90
C LEU A 124 -10.58 16.26 -11.88
N ILE A 125 -11.72 15.57 -12.00
CA ILE A 125 -11.74 14.11 -12.21
C ILE A 125 -11.08 13.78 -13.55
N ALA A 126 -10.09 12.89 -13.52
CA ALA A 126 -9.36 12.42 -14.70
C ALA A 126 -9.63 10.94 -15.01
N GLY A 127 -10.06 10.15 -14.04
CA GLY A 127 -10.42 8.76 -14.26
C GLY A 127 -10.80 8.01 -12.99
N TRP A 128 -11.38 6.83 -13.17
CA TRP A 128 -11.84 5.96 -12.09
C TRP A 128 -11.27 4.57 -12.25
N ASN A 129 -10.90 3.95 -11.13
CA ASN A 129 -10.65 2.52 -11.01
C ASN A 129 -11.57 1.98 -9.92
N ILE A 130 -12.54 1.16 -10.33
CA ILE A 130 -13.58 0.60 -9.46
C ILE A 130 -13.34 -0.90 -9.35
N SER A 131 -13.01 -1.36 -8.16
CA SER A 131 -12.91 -2.78 -7.87
C SER A 131 -14.29 -3.38 -7.62
N ILE A 132 -14.53 -4.53 -8.25
CA ILE A 132 -15.67 -5.41 -7.97
C ILE A 132 -15.19 -6.64 -7.19
N PHE A 133 -13.97 -7.10 -7.49
CA PHE A 133 -13.29 -8.16 -6.76
C PHE A 133 -11.78 -7.97 -6.91
N ASN A 134 -11.05 -8.11 -5.82
CA ASN A 134 -9.59 -8.22 -5.78
C ASN A 134 -9.17 -9.34 -4.83
N ARG A 135 -8.27 -10.22 -5.28
CA ARG A 135 -7.70 -11.28 -4.43
C ARG A 135 -7.07 -10.76 -3.13
N GLY A 136 -6.51 -9.54 -3.15
CA GLY A 136 -5.85 -8.95 -1.99
C GLY A 136 -6.80 -8.33 -0.96
N ASP A 137 -8.05 -8.04 -1.33
CA ASP A 137 -9.03 -7.35 -0.48
C ASP A 137 -10.23 -8.24 -0.12
N ASP A 138 -10.57 -9.18 -1.00
CA ASP A 138 -11.74 -10.02 -0.89
C ASP A 138 -11.41 -11.45 -0.51
N ARG A 139 -12.41 -12.15 0.01
CA ARG A 139 -12.29 -13.59 0.26
C ARG A 139 -12.02 -14.33 -1.06
N PRO A 140 -11.09 -15.30 -1.09
CA PRO A 140 -10.81 -16.06 -2.29
C PRO A 140 -12.05 -16.71 -2.90
N ILE A 141 -12.25 -16.53 -4.20
CA ILE A 141 -13.31 -17.18 -4.99
C ILE A 141 -12.71 -18.06 -6.08
N LYS A 142 -13.50 -19.01 -6.58
CA LYS A 142 -13.10 -19.83 -7.72
C LYS A 142 -13.13 -19.01 -9.01
N SER A 143 -12.24 -19.31 -9.95
CA SER A 143 -12.20 -18.63 -11.26
C SER A 143 -13.53 -18.69 -12.03
N LYS A 144 -14.28 -19.79 -11.91
CA LYS A 144 -15.64 -19.92 -12.48
C LYS A 144 -16.61 -18.89 -11.89
N GLU A 145 -16.51 -18.59 -10.60
CA GLU A 145 -17.34 -17.58 -9.95
C GLU A 145 -16.97 -16.17 -10.40
N LEU A 146 -15.67 -15.87 -10.52
CA LEU A 146 -15.19 -14.60 -11.07
C LEU A 146 -15.76 -14.36 -12.49
N LEU A 147 -15.69 -15.38 -13.35
CA LEU A 147 -16.20 -15.28 -14.72
C LEU A 147 -17.73 -15.13 -14.77
N ALA A 148 -18.46 -15.76 -13.85
CA ALA A 148 -19.90 -15.54 -13.71
C ALA A 148 -20.22 -14.09 -13.30
N LYS A 149 -19.47 -13.53 -12.33
CA LYS A 149 -19.58 -12.11 -11.94
C LYS A 149 -19.25 -11.18 -13.12
N PHE A 150 -18.22 -11.49 -13.90
CA PHE A 150 -17.86 -10.74 -15.10
C PHE A 150 -19.00 -10.69 -16.12
N GLN A 151 -19.65 -11.82 -16.42
CA GLN A 151 -20.79 -11.85 -17.34
C GLN A 151 -22.01 -11.09 -16.79
N LYS A 152 -22.28 -11.19 -15.48
CA LYS A 152 -23.32 -10.39 -14.82
C LYS A 152 -23.07 -8.89 -15.02
N TRP A 153 -21.85 -8.42 -14.75
CA TRP A 153 -21.48 -7.01 -14.89
C TRP A 153 -21.50 -6.53 -16.34
N ARG A 154 -21.08 -7.38 -17.29
CA ARG A 154 -21.21 -7.08 -18.73
C ARG A 154 -22.67 -6.83 -19.11
N ALA A 155 -23.58 -7.75 -18.77
CA ALA A 155 -25.00 -7.60 -19.07
C ALA A 155 -25.62 -6.37 -18.39
N LEU A 156 -25.15 -6.05 -17.17
CA LEU A 156 -25.58 -4.86 -16.44
C LEU A 156 -25.13 -3.56 -17.14
N LEU A 157 -23.88 -3.50 -17.59
CA LEU A 157 -23.34 -2.38 -18.35
C LEU A 157 -24.03 -2.24 -19.71
N ASP A 158 -24.28 -3.36 -20.41
CA ASP A 158 -25.03 -3.35 -21.69
C ASP A 158 -26.40 -2.66 -21.51
N LYS A 159 -27.12 -3.02 -20.44
CA LYS A 159 -28.41 -2.43 -20.10
C LYS A 159 -28.30 -0.96 -19.68
N LYS A 160 -27.35 -0.63 -18.79
CA LYS A 160 -27.25 0.71 -18.17
C LYS A 160 -26.66 1.76 -19.11
N LEU A 161 -25.81 1.34 -20.04
CA LEU A 161 -25.20 2.20 -21.06
C LEU A 161 -25.92 2.12 -22.40
N GLU A 162 -27.02 1.36 -22.49
CA GLU A 162 -27.92 1.25 -23.65
C GLU A 162 -27.16 0.89 -24.94
N SER A 163 -26.11 0.09 -24.81
CA SER A 163 -25.23 -0.30 -25.91
C SER A 163 -24.53 -1.61 -25.59
N ALA A 164 -24.25 -2.43 -26.61
CA ALA A 164 -23.48 -3.66 -26.43
C ALA A 164 -21.99 -3.35 -26.29
N GLY A 165 -21.33 -3.97 -25.31
CA GLY A 165 -19.89 -3.85 -25.11
C GLY A 165 -19.11 -4.47 -26.26
N VAL A 166 -18.03 -3.81 -26.65
CA VAL A 166 -17.10 -4.32 -27.67
C VAL A 166 -15.91 -4.98 -26.97
N GLU A 167 -15.58 -6.21 -27.37
CA GLU A 167 -14.42 -6.90 -26.83
C GLU A 167 -13.14 -6.10 -27.14
N ARG A 168 -12.28 -5.97 -26.14
CA ARG A 168 -11.01 -5.24 -26.26
C ARG A 168 -9.85 -6.16 -25.97
N LYS A 169 -8.88 -6.20 -26.89
CA LYS A 169 -7.60 -6.87 -26.64
C LYS A 169 -6.87 -6.16 -25.49
N SER A 170 -6.33 -6.96 -24.56
CA SER A 170 -5.61 -6.45 -23.39
C SER A 170 -4.46 -5.53 -23.77
N THR A 171 -4.41 -4.35 -23.14
CA THR A 171 -3.23 -3.49 -23.02
C THR A 171 -2.69 -3.45 -21.59
N SER A 172 -3.22 -4.31 -20.72
CA SER A 172 -2.82 -4.44 -19.32
C SER A 172 -1.46 -5.12 -19.20
N ALA A 173 -0.77 -4.90 -18.08
CA ALA A 173 0.48 -5.60 -17.75
C ALA A 173 0.27 -7.12 -17.60
N VAL A 174 -0.97 -7.56 -17.38
CA VAL A 174 -1.40 -8.96 -17.29
C VAL A 174 -2.42 -9.32 -18.37
N LYS A 175 -2.65 -10.62 -18.56
CA LYS A 175 -3.70 -11.09 -19.47
C LYS A 175 -5.07 -10.84 -18.83
N VAL A 176 -5.91 -10.06 -19.49
CA VAL A 176 -7.28 -9.79 -19.06
C VAL A 176 -8.29 -10.14 -20.16
N LEU A 177 -9.49 -10.49 -19.74
CA LEU A 177 -10.71 -10.44 -20.55
C LEU A 177 -11.30 -9.05 -20.42
N GLY A 178 -11.60 -8.37 -21.52
CA GLY A 178 -11.99 -6.96 -21.50
C GLY A 178 -13.14 -6.63 -22.45
N TYR A 179 -14.12 -5.85 -21.97
CA TYR A 179 -15.17 -5.24 -22.80
C TYR A 179 -15.22 -3.75 -22.56
N MET A 180 -15.46 -2.99 -23.63
CA MET A 180 -15.52 -1.53 -23.59
C MET A 180 -16.85 -1.01 -24.11
N TRP A 181 -17.36 0.03 -23.43
CA TRP A 181 -18.51 0.82 -23.83
C TRP A 181 -18.10 2.29 -23.95
N LYS A 182 -18.83 3.04 -24.77
CA LYS A 182 -18.71 4.50 -24.86
C LYS A 182 -20.10 5.11 -24.79
N LYS A 183 -20.27 6.11 -23.92
CA LYS A 183 -21.49 6.92 -23.83
C LYS A 183 -21.07 8.38 -23.74
N GLY A 184 -21.35 9.16 -24.79
CA GLY A 184 -20.80 10.51 -24.95
C GLY A 184 -19.27 10.50 -24.91
N ASP A 185 -18.68 11.39 -24.11
CA ASP A 185 -17.23 11.46 -23.88
C ASP A 185 -16.73 10.48 -22.79
N THR A 186 -17.53 9.53 -22.33
CA THR A 186 -17.14 8.61 -21.25
C THR A 186 -16.94 7.20 -21.79
N ALA A 187 -15.72 6.67 -21.64
CA ALA A 187 -15.37 5.30 -21.94
C ALA A 187 -15.34 4.45 -20.66
N TRP A 188 -15.98 3.29 -20.70
CA TRP A 188 -16.06 2.32 -19.62
C TRP A 188 -15.39 1.03 -20.05
N LEU A 189 -14.48 0.50 -19.25
CA LEU A 189 -13.73 -0.72 -19.53
C LEU A 189 -13.89 -1.70 -18.37
N LEU A 190 -14.61 -2.80 -18.59
CA LEU A 190 -14.72 -3.91 -17.64
C LEU A 190 -13.61 -4.92 -17.92
N GLU A 191 -12.84 -5.28 -16.90
CA GLU A 191 -11.73 -6.24 -17.02
C GLU A 191 -11.80 -7.31 -15.94
N ALA A 192 -11.57 -8.57 -16.33
CA ALA A 192 -11.35 -9.68 -15.42
C ALA A 192 -10.01 -10.36 -15.70
N SER A 193 -9.32 -10.79 -14.65
CA SER A 193 -8.08 -11.54 -14.74
C SER A 193 -8.15 -12.86 -13.98
N VAL A 194 -7.70 -13.92 -14.64
CA VAL A 194 -7.46 -15.23 -14.05
C VAL A 194 -5.97 -15.55 -14.22
N GLY A 195 -5.28 -15.69 -13.10
CA GLY A 195 -3.88 -16.08 -13.03
C GLY A 195 -3.73 -17.59 -12.79
N LYS A 196 -2.50 -17.97 -12.46
CA LYS A 196 -2.16 -19.32 -12.02
C LYS A 196 -1.60 -19.25 -10.60
N ASP A 197 -1.95 -20.22 -9.76
CA ASP A 197 -1.29 -20.41 -8.47
C ASP A 197 0.02 -21.20 -8.61
N ASP A 198 0.70 -21.42 -7.48
CA ASP A 198 1.97 -22.15 -7.42
C ASP A 198 1.86 -23.61 -7.89
N TYR A 199 0.64 -24.15 -7.94
CA TYR A 199 0.33 -25.49 -8.40
C TYR A 199 -0.18 -25.51 -9.85
N GLY A 200 -0.19 -24.36 -10.54
CA GLY A 200 -0.66 -24.23 -11.92
C GLY A 200 -2.18 -24.25 -12.09
N SER A 201 -2.93 -24.23 -11.00
CA SER A 201 -4.39 -24.16 -11.02
C SER A 201 -4.87 -22.73 -11.31
N ASP A 202 -6.03 -22.60 -11.94
CA ASP A 202 -6.62 -21.29 -12.23
C ASP A 202 -6.95 -20.57 -10.92
N ARG A 203 -6.49 -19.32 -10.80
CA ARG A 203 -6.74 -18.47 -9.64
C ARG A 203 -7.43 -17.17 -10.06
N ALA A 204 -8.52 -16.84 -9.39
CA ALA A 204 -9.18 -15.54 -9.57
C ALA A 204 -8.25 -14.43 -9.05
N GLU A 205 -7.96 -13.43 -9.88
CA GLU A 205 -7.04 -12.33 -9.51
C GLU A 205 -7.82 -11.04 -9.22
N PHE A 206 -8.53 -10.52 -10.22
CA PHE A 206 -9.34 -9.32 -10.05
C PHE A 206 -10.48 -9.21 -11.08
N LEU A 207 -11.48 -8.41 -10.75
CA LEU A 207 -12.56 -7.92 -11.62
C LEU A 207 -12.76 -6.43 -11.31
N ARG A 208 -12.66 -5.57 -12.33
CA ARG A 208 -12.70 -4.12 -12.15
C ARG A 208 -13.36 -3.40 -13.31
N ILE A 209 -13.73 -2.14 -13.08
CA ILE A 209 -14.16 -1.18 -14.10
C ILE A 209 -13.20 0.00 -14.08
N ARG A 210 -12.63 0.33 -15.24
CA ARG A 210 -11.91 1.60 -15.47
C ARG A 210 -12.80 2.55 -16.26
N ILE A 211 -12.84 3.82 -15.85
CA ILE A 211 -13.61 4.87 -16.52
C ILE A 211 -12.68 6.04 -16.84
N ALA A 212 -12.69 6.49 -18.09
CA ALA A 212 -11.86 7.61 -18.55
C ALA A 212 -12.60 8.42 -19.62
N SER A 213 -12.22 9.68 -19.80
CA SER A 213 -12.75 10.50 -20.88
C SER A 213 -12.22 9.97 -22.22
N ALA A 214 -13.09 9.81 -23.20
CA ALA A 214 -12.77 9.29 -24.52
C ALA A 214 -11.89 10.27 -25.32
N SER A 215 -12.06 11.57 -25.10
CA SER A 215 -11.25 12.63 -25.69
C SER A 215 -9.91 12.83 -24.99
N ASN A 216 -9.81 12.53 -23.69
CA ASN A 216 -8.56 12.61 -22.92
C ASN A 216 -7.78 11.28 -22.82
N VAL A 217 -8.05 10.30 -23.69
CA VAL A 217 -7.20 9.10 -23.84
C VAL A 217 -5.94 9.45 -24.63
N GLY A 218 -5.16 10.42 -24.14
CA GLY A 218 -3.80 10.64 -24.61
C GLY A 218 -2.92 9.53 -24.05
N ALA A 219 -2.13 8.87 -24.91
CA ALA A 219 -1.06 8.00 -24.43
C ALA A 219 -0.12 8.84 -23.56
N LYS A 220 -0.16 8.63 -22.23
CA LYS A 220 0.78 9.31 -21.33
C LYS A 220 2.17 8.87 -21.75
N LYS A 221 2.99 9.82 -22.20
CA LYS A 221 4.34 9.52 -22.66
C LYS A 221 5.09 8.93 -21.47
N ILE A 222 5.56 7.68 -21.63
CA ILE A 222 6.42 7.05 -20.62
C ILE A 222 7.66 7.92 -20.49
N SER A 223 7.97 8.32 -19.26
CA SER A 223 9.13 9.16 -18.98
C SER A 223 10.40 8.38 -19.31
N GLY A 224 11.24 8.95 -20.18
CA GLY A 224 12.58 8.44 -20.40
C GLY A 224 13.48 8.80 -19.21
N ARG A 225 14.52 8.00 -18.95
CA ARG A 225 15.43 8.24 -17.82
C ARG A 225 16.01 9.66 -17.82
N SER A 226 16.29 10.23 -18.99
CA SER A 226 16.89 11.56 -19.14
C SER A 226 16.00 12.72 -18.68
N THR A 227 14.67 12.53 -18.59
CA THR A 227 13.74 13.59 -18.19
C THR A 227 13.45 13.59 -16.70
N LEU A 228 13.78 12.50 -15.98
CA LEU A 228 13.39 12.31 -14.59
C LEU A 228 14.06 13.28 -13.62
N ALA A 229 15.30 13.69 -13.89
CA ALA A 229 16.01 14.69 -13.09
C ALA A 229 15.25 16.03 -13.01
N GLY A 230 14.40 16.33 -14.00
CA GLY A 230 13.55 17.53 -13.97
C GLY A 230 12.43 17.50 -12.91
N ASN A 231 12.17 16.34 -12.29
CA ASN A 231 11.22 16.21 -11.17
C ASN A 231 11.89 16.41 -9.80
N VAL A 232 13.20 16.61 -9.76
CA VAL A 232 13.96 16.84 -8.52
C VAL A 232 13.86 18.32 -8.16
N VAL A 233 13.49 18.58 -6.91
CA VAL A 233 13.36 19.91 -6.35
C VAL A 233 14.40 20.09 -5.24
N HIS A 234 15.09 21.22 -5.27
CA HIS A 234 15.99 21.66 -4.20
C HIS A 234 15.31 22.77 -3.40
N LYS A 235 15.26 22.63 -2.07
CA LYS A 235 14.64 23.59 -1.15
C LYS A 235 15.69 24.34 -0.34
N ASP A 236 15.36 25.55 0.11
CA ASP A 236 16.28 26.42 0.87
C ASP A 236 16.76 25.78 2.19
N ASN A 237 15.92 24.95 2.81
CA ASN A 237 16.24 24.18 4.01
C ASN A 237 17.29 23.06 3.78
N GLY A 238 17.74 22.85 2.53
CA GLY A 238 18.73 21.84 2.16
C GLY A 238 18.13 20.52 1.67
N ASP A 239 16.81 20.40 1.58
CA ASP A 239 16.20 19.19 1.01
C ASP A 239 16.43 19.10 -0.48
N THR A 240 16.71 17.88 -0.94
CA THR A 240 16.64 17.47 -2.34
C THR A 240 15.67 16.32 -2.45
N LEU A 241 14.55 16.48 -3.15
CA LEU A 241 13.49 15.46 -3.22
C LEU A 241 12.73 15.43 -4.54
N ILE A 242 12.13 14.28 -4.82
CA ILE A 242 11.20 14.02 -5.92
C ILE A 242 9.78 14.24 -5.38
N GLU A 243 9.14 15.37 -5.72
CA GLU A 243 7.84 15.74 -5.13
C GLU A 243 6.63 15.00 -5.73
N VAL A 244 6.76 14.48 -6.95
CA VAL A 244 5.62 14.03 -7.77
C VAL A 244 5.48 12.49 -7.81
N VAL A 245 5.82 11.79 -6.73
CA VAL A 245 5.64 10.33 -6.68
C VAL A 245 4.17 10.01 -6.34
N PRO A 246 3.38 9.43 -7.27
CA PRO A 246 1.95 9.20 -7.05
C PRO A 246 1.71 8.36 -5.81
N MET A 247 0.62 8.64 -5.08
CA MET A 247 0.24 7.85 -3.91
C MET A 247 -0.62 6.64 -4.32
N VAL A 248 -0.28 5.49 -3.77
CA VAL A 248 -1.10 4.27 -3.81
C VAL A 248 -1.21 3.79 -2.37
N ASP A 249 -2.44 3.71 -1.88
CA ASP A 249 -2.74 3.20 -0.56
C ASP A 249 -2.87 1.67 -0.62
N GLN A 250 -1.94 0.98 0.05
CA GLN A 250 -1.94 -0.47 0.12
C GLN A 250 -3.11 -1.01 0.97
N GLY A 251 -3.70 -0.22 1.86
CA GLY A 251 -4.67 -0.69 2.85
C GLY A 251 -4.04 -1.57 3.94
N GLU A 252 -4.82 -2.50 4.51
CA GLU A 252 -4.38 -3.36 5.63
C GLU A 252 -3.68 -4.67 5.17
N LYS A 253 -3.41 -4.80 3.88
CA LYS A 253 -2.83 -6.00 3.25
C LYS A 253 -1.30 -5.93 3.16
N GLY A 254 -0.65 -7.09 3.03
CA GLY A 254 0.80 -7.25 2.84
C GLY A 254 1.34 -6.79 1.48
N TYR A 255 0.83 -5.68 0.94
CA TYR A 255 1.06 -5.19 -0.42
C TYR A 255 2.08 -4.06 -0.50
N CYS A 256 2.83 -3.76 0.57
CA CYS A 256 3.81 -2.68 0.58
C CYS A 256 4.79 -2.73 -0.59
N ALA A 257 5.25 -3.92 -0.95
CA ALA A 257 6.12 -4.14 -2.09
C ALA A 257 5.44 -3.74 -3.42
N VAL A 258 4.29 -4.34 -3.69
CA VAL A 258 3.58 -4.17 -4.97
C VAL A 258 2.96 -2.78 -5.12
N ALA A 259 2.52 -2.16 -4.02
CA ALA A 259 2.05 -0.78 -3.98
C ALA A 259 3.19 0.19 -4.29
N SER A 260 4.33 0.08 -3.61
CA SER A 260 5.50 0.92 -3.89
C SER A 260 6.01 0.77 -5.32
N ILE A 261 6.03 -0.45 -5.88
CA ILE A 261 6.39 -0.68 -7.29
C ILE A 261 5.36 -0.04 -8.23
N SER A 262 4.06 -0.16 -7.93
CA SER A 262 3.00 0.52 -8.69
C SER A 262 3.21 2.04 -8.70
N ARG A 263 3.59 2.64 -7.57
CA ARG A 263 3.87 4.08 -7.45
C ARG A 263 5.04 4.49 -8.34
N VAL A 264 6.12 3.73 -8.35
CA VAL A 264 7.28 3.99 -9.22
C VAL A 264 6.91 3.83 -10.71
N ALA A 265 6.13 2.81 -11.06
CA ALA A 265 5.66 2.61 -12.42
C ALA A 265 4.75 3.77 -12.89
N MET A 266 3.82 4.22 -12.02
CA MET A 266 2.95 5.36 -12.29
C MET A 266 3.73 6.68 -12.41
N TYR A 267 4.78 6.86 -11.62
CA TYR A 267 5.72 7.98 -11.74
C TYR A 267 6.41 8.01 -13.11
N TYR A 268 6.69 6.84 -13.69
CA TYR A 268 7.19 6.72 -15.07
C TYR A 268 6.10 6.85 -16.15
N GLY A 269 4.85 7.06 -15.77
CA GLY A 269 3.73 7.25 -16.69
C GLY A 269 3.01 5.96 -17.11
N LEU A 270 3.32 4.82 -16.48
CA LEU A 270 2.60 3.56 -16.73
C LEU A 270 1.24 3.54 -16.01
N ASP A 271 0.21 3.07 -16.70
CA ASP A 271 -1.13 2.87 -16.11
C ASP A 271 -1.28 1.44 -15.56
N VAL A 272 -0.57 1.18 -14.46
CA VAL A 272 -0.61 -0.09 -13.73
C VAL A 272 -1.06 0.14 -12.29
N ASP A 273 -1.86 -0.78 -11.75
CA ASP A 273 -2.25 -0.77 -10.33
C ASP A 273 -1.63 -1.91 -9.52
N GLN A 274 -1.72 -1.80 -8.20
CA GLN A 274 -1.14 -2.75 -7.25
C GLN A 274 -1.63 -4.20 -7.43
N HIS A 275 -2.84 -4.42 -7.98
CA HIS A 275 -3.38 -5.77 -8.19
C HIS A 275 -2.79 -6.43 -9.44
N GLU A 276 -2.55 -5.66 -10.50
CA GLU A 276 -1.78 -6.13 -11.65
C GLU A 276 -0.35 -6.48 -11.24
N ILE A 277 0.29 -5.63 -10.44
CA ILE A 277 1.63 -5.91 -9.91
C ILE A 277 1.61 -7.15 -9.01
N ALA A 278 0.62 -7.31 -8.14
CA ALA A 278 0.48 -8.47 -7.27
C ALA A 278 0.31 -9.78 -8.05
N GLN A 279 -0.45 -9.76 -9.16
CA GLN A 279 -0.54 -10.92 -10.04
C GLN A 279 0.79 -11.22 -10.74
N LEU A 280 1.47 -10.19 -11.26
CA LEU A 280 2.78 -10.35 -11.92
C LEU A 280 3.84 -10.91 -10.97
N ALA A 281 3.88 -10.42 -9.74
CA ALA A 281 4.81 -10.85 -8.72
C ALA A 281 4.40 -12.18 -8.07
N ASN A 282 3.13 -12.61 -8.25
CA ASN A 282 2.51 -13.72 -7.53
C ASN A 282 2.51 -13.51 -5.99
N THR A 283 2.35 -12.26 -5.54
CA THR A 283 2.41 -11.88 -4.12
C THR A 283 1.16 -12.34 -3.37
N SER A 284 1.30 -12.70 -2.09
CA SER A 284 0.19 -13.07 -1.20
C SER A 284 -0.39 -11.86 -0.46
N GLN A 285 -1.55 -12.01 0.19
CA GLN A 285 -2.13 -10.96 1.03
C GLN A 285 -1.48 -10.85 2.42
N PHE A 286 -0.67 -11.84 2.82
CA PHE A 286 -0.24 -12.05 4.22
C PHE A 286 1.08 -11.38 4.59
N GLY A 287 1.75 -10.74 3.64
CA GLY A 287 3.03 -10.07 3.87
C GLY A 287 3.93 -10.21 2.65
N THR A 288 5.08 -9.53 2.70
CA THR A 288 6.15 -9.75 1.75
C THR A 288 7.43 -10.07 2.52
N SER A 289 7.94 -11.30 2.38
CA SER A 289 9.28 -11.63 2.87
C SER A 289 10.34 -10.93 2.00
N PRO A 290 11.60 -10.81 2.46
CA PRO A 290 12.70 -10.30 1.63
C PRO A 290 12.86 -11.03 0.30
N GLU A 291 12.68 -12.36 0.31
CA GLU A 291 12.75 -13.21 -0.87
C GLU A 291 11.58 -12.94 -1.81
N GLU A 292 10.36 -12.83 -1.28
CA GLU A 292 9.16 -12.47 -2.06
C GLU A 292 9.29 -11.06 -2.67
N MET A 293 9.93 -10.12 -1.96
CA MET A 293 10.23 -8.77 -2.48
C MET A 293 11.21 -8.84 -3.66
N GLU A 294 12.30 -9.58 -3.54
CA GLU A 294 13.28 -9.72 -4.63
C GLU A 294 12.67 -10.45 -5.84
N GLU A 295 11.84 -11.46 -5.60
CA GLU A 295 11.14 -12.18 -6.66
C GLU A 295 10.12 -11.27 -7.37
N ALA A 296 9.42 -10.41 -6.63
CA ALA A 296 8.54 -9.39 -7.21
C ALA A 296 9.31 -8.49 -8.17
N PHE A 297 10.47 -7.97 -7.76
CA PHE A 297 11.33 -7.15 -8.63
C PHE A 297 11.77 -7.91 -9.90
N LYS A 298 12.18 -9.18 -9.79
CA LYS A 298 12.62 -9.98 -10.94
C LYS A 298 11.49 -10.20 -11.96
N LYS A 299 10.29 -10.54 -11.50
CA LYS A 299 9.13 -10.81 -12.39
C LYS A 299 8.63 -9.58 -13.13
N ILE A 300 8.79 -8.40 -12.54
CA ILE A 300 8.26 -7.14 -13.09
C ILE A 300 9.12 -6.60 -14.24
N VAL A 301 10.44 -6.84 -14.22
CA VAL A 301 11.41 -6.32 -15.20
C VAL A 301 11.04 -6.66 -16.65
N GLY A 302 10.59 -7.89 -16.90
CA GLY A 302 10.27 -8.37 -18.25
C GLY A 302 8.96 -7.85 -18.84
N LYS A 303 8.05 -7.28 -18.02
CA LYS A 303 6.70 -6.90 -18.43
C LYS A 303 6.48 -5.40 -18.52
N LEU A 304 7.18 -4.61 -17.70
CA LEU A 304 6.98 -3.16 -17.62
C LEU A 304 8.03 -2.33 -18.37
N HIS A 305 8.99 -2.93 -19.07
CA HIS A 305 10.13 -2.21 -19.67
C HIS A 305 10.89 -1.36 -18.64
N ILE A 306 11.06 -1.92 -17.44
CA ILE A 306 11.77 -1.32 -16.33
C ILE A 306 12.93 -2.25 -15.96
N ARG A 307 14.11 -1.71 -15.72
CA ARG A 307 15.25 -2.43 -15.19
C ARG A 307 15.36 -2.18 -13.70
N THR A 308 15.51 -3.25 -12.92
CA THR A 308 15.81 -3.15 -11.49
C THR A 308 17.32 -3.28 -11.25
N THR A 309 17.87 -2.47 -10.36
CA THR A 309 19.26 -2.55 -9.90
C THR A 309 19.28 -2.57 -8.37
N LYS A 310 20.00 -3.54 -7.78
CA LYS A 310 20.22 -3.65 -6.33
C LYS A 310 21.47 -2.86 -5.94
N HIS A 311 21.37 -1.97 -4.97
CA HIS A 311 22.43 -1.06 -4.54
C HIS A 311 22.98 -1.36 -3.15
N TYR A 312 22.15 -1.98 -2.31
CA TYR A 312 22.49 -2.35 -0.96
C TYR A 312 21.75 -3.63 -0.58
N GLU A 313 22.41 -4.46 0.23
CA GLU A 313 21.86 -5.69 0.82
C GLU A 313 22.58 -5.94 2.14
N LEU A 314 21.80 -6.21 3.20
CA LEU A 314 22.33 -6.64 4.48
C LEU A 314 22.78 -8.11 4.37
N THR A 315 24.08 -8.31 4.30
CA THR A 315 24.68 -9.66 4.30
C THR A 315 24.77 -10.22 5.71
N GLU A 316 24.75 -11.55 5.85
CA GLU A 316 24.98 -12.25 7.12
C GLU A 316 26.31 -11.81 7.77
N ARG A 317 27.38 -11.69 6.99
CA ARG A 317 28.68 -11.19 7.47
C ARG A 317 28.60 -9.78 8.04
N GLN A 318 27.85 -8.88 7.39
CA GLN A 318 27.65 -7.53 7.88
C GLN A 318 26.81 -7.54 9.16
N PHE A 319 25.74 -8.34 9.19
CA PHE A 319 24.89 -8.50 10.36
C PHE A 319 25.68 -9.02 11.58
N ASP A 320 26.51 -10.04 11.40
CA ASP A 320 27.38 -10.56 12.47
C ASP A 320 28.38 -9.51 12.98
N ALA A 321 28.91 -8.68 12.08
CA ALA A 321 29.78 -7.57 12.45
C ALA A 321 29.02 -6.48 13.23
N ASP A 322 27.80 -6.18 12.81
CA ASP A 322 26.90 -5.23 13.46
C ASP A 322 26.55 -5.68 14.89
N VAL A 323 26.21 -6.95 15.08
CA VAL A 323 25.91 -7.54 16.41
C VAL A 323 27.13 -7.47 17.33
N ARG A 324 28.32 -7.79 16.83
CA ARG A 324 29.56 -7.68 17.62
C ARG A 324 29.84 -6.24 18.04
N ALA A 325 29.72 -5.29 17.11
CA ALA A 325 29.95 -3.88 17.39
C ALA A 325 28.92 -3.32 18.38
N TYR A 326 27.64 -3.69 18.22
CA TYR A 326 26.58 -3.38 19.18
C TYR A 326 26.91 -3.91 20.58
N ASN A 327 27.23 -5.20 20.73
CA ASN A 327 27.52 -5.79 22.03
C ASN A 327 28.74 -5.16 22.72
N GLN A 328 29.75 -4.74 21.93
CA GLN A 328 30.89 -3.98 22.46
C GLN A 328 30.48 -2.59 22.96
N ALA A 329 29.57 -1.92 22.26
CA ALA A 329 29.05 -0.61 22.67
C ALA A 329 28.14 -0.73 23.89
N ALA A 330 27.19 -1.67 23.88
CA ALA A 330 26.27 -1.95 24.99
C ALA A 330 27.03 -2.24 26.29
N LYS A 331 28.04 -3.11 26.22
CA LYS A 331 28.89 -3.42 27.38
C LYS A 331 29.59 -2.19 27.98
N LYS A 332 29.98 -1.20 27.16
CA LYS A 332 30.65 0.01 27.65
C LYS A 332 29.72 0.92 28.45
N VAL A 333 28.41 0.86 28.17
CA VAL A 333 27.40 1.69 28.84
C VAL A 333 26.57 0.90 29.88
N GLY A 334 26.93 -0.36 30.14
CA GLY A 334 26.28 -1.20 31.14
C GLY A 334 24.99 -1.88 30.68
N GLU A 335 24.70 -1.85 29.38
CA GLU A 335 23.54 -2.52 28.78
C GLU A 335 23.83 -3.99 28.43
N ASP A 336 22.75 -4.78 28.34
CA ASP A 336 22.83 -6.21 28.08
C ASP A 336 23.29 -6.52 26.64
N GLU A 337 24.16 -7.53 26.52
CA GLU A 337 24.55 -8.08 25.23
C GLU A 337 23.43 -8.94 24.62
N ILE A 338 23.27 -8.87 23.31
CA ILE A 338 22.33 -9.72 22.56
C ILE A 338 23.11 -10.86 21.91
N LYS A 339 22.82 -12.09 22.33
CA LYS A 339 23.48 -13.30 21.86
C LYS A 339 22.46 -14.35 21.44
N ALA A 340 22.80 -15.12 20.42
CA ALA A 340 22.04 -16.33 20.13
C ALA A 340 22.31 -17.40 21.21
N PRO A 341 21.33 -18.28 21.51
CA PRO A 341 21.59 -19.48 22.28
C PRO A 341 22.71 -20.31 21.65
N LYS A 342 23.45 -21.05 22.48
CA LYS A 342 24.59 -21.87 22.02
C LYS A 342 24.14 -22.85 20.93
N GLY A 343 24.79 -22.79 19.76
CA GLY A 343 24.48 -23.63 18.60
C GLY A 343 23.42 -23.07 17.64
N TYR A 344 22.92 -21.86 17.88
CA TYR A 344 21.93 -21.19 17.03
C TYR A 344 22.51 -19.92 16.38
N ILE A 345 21.98 -19.56 15.21
CA ILE A 345 22.26 -18.28 14.54
C ILE A 345 21.31 -17.22 15.08
N LEU A 346 21.82 -16.01 15.31
CA LEU A 346 20.98 -14.90 15.77
C LEU A 346 20.07 -14.44 14.63
N ASN A 347 18.76 -14.45 14.86
CA ASN A 347 17.81 -13.95 13.88
C ASN A 347 17.88 -12.40 13.85
N PRO A 348 18.10 -11.76 12.68
CA PRO A 348 18.06 -10.30 12.56
C PRO A 348 16.77 -9.67 13.10
N ALA A 349 15.64 -10.33 12.91
CA ALA A 349 14.34 -9.92 13.44
C ALA A 349 14.35 -9.78 14.97
N TYR A 350 14.98 -10.73 15.65
CA TYR A 350 15.09 -10.76 17.09
C TYR A 350 16.05 -9.67 17.58
N PHE A 351 17.19 -9.53 16.92
CA PHE A 351 18.15 -8.46 17.23
C PHE A 351 17.49 -7.08 17.09
N TRP A 352 16.83 -6.79 15.98
CA TRP A 352 16.18 -5.50 15.75
C TRP A 352 15.05 -5.19 16.74
N GLN A 353 14.42 -6.20 17.34
CA GLN A 353 13.39 -6.01 18.36
C GLN A 353 13.97 -5.77 19.76
N LYS A 354 15.20 -6.22 20.01
CA LYS A 354 15.82 -6.23 21.35
C LYS A 354 16.94 -5.20 21.51
N ALA A 355 17.59 -4.82 20.42
CA ALA A 355 18.65 -3.84 20.44
C ALA A 355 18.11 -2.48 20.89
N ASP A 356 18.85 -1.82 21.77
CA ASP A 356 18.68 -0.42 22.07
C ASP A 356 18.93 0.39 20.78
N ASP A 357 17.99 1.28 20.47
CA ASP A 357 17.92 1.94 19.18
C ASP A 357 18.97 3.05 19.06
N GLU A 358 19.28 3.75 20.16
CA GLU A 358 20.32 4.78 20.20
C GLU A 358 21.73 4.19 20.09
N ILE A 359 22.01 3.12 20.85
CA ILE A 359 23.31 2.43 20.79
C ILE A 359 23.54 1.89 19.38
N PHE A 360 22.53 1.25 18.80
CA PHE A 360 22.70 0.66 17.47
C PHE A 360 22.85 1.74 16.39
N ALA A 361 22.05 2.81 16.43
CA ALA A 361 22.21 3.93 15.51
C ALA A 361 23.61 4.56 15.60
N ALA A 362 24.12 4.78 16.82
CA ALA A 362 25.48 5.30 17.04
C ALA A 362 26.54 4.39 16.41
N VAL A 363 26.47 3.07 16.66
CA VAL A 363 27.38 2.08 16.04
C VAL A 363 27.31 2.14 14.52
N LYS A 364 26.11 2.23 13.94
CA LYS A 364 25.91 2.28 12.49
C LYS A 364 26.43 3.59 11.89
N SER A 365 26.35 4.70 12.62
CA SER A 365 26.85 6.01 12.18
C SER A 365 28.37 6.03 11.94
N GLU A 366 29.15 5.30 12.75
CA GLU A 366 30.62 5.23 12.65
C GLU A 366 31.10 4.34 11.49
N GLN A 367 30.23 3.47 10.98
CA GLN A 367 30.59 2.55 9.91
C GLN A 367 30.75 3.30 8.58
N SER A 368 31.83 3.00 7.85
CA SER A 368 32.04 3.50 6.48
C SER A 368 30.88 3.17 5.53
N GLY A 369 30.10 2.12 5.84
CA GLY A 369 28.89 1.75 5.11
C GLY A 369 27.80 2.82 5.15
N CYS A 370 27.67 3.56 6.24
CA CYS A 370 26.67 4.63 6.40
C CYS A 370 26.90 5.77 5.38
N LYS A 371 28.16 6.21 5.23
CA LYS A 371 28.54 7.21 4.22
C LYS A 371 28.30 6.72 2.78
N ARG A 372 28.63 5.44 2.51
CA ARG A 372 28.37 4.82 1.20
C ARG A 372 26.86 4.73 0.91
N TYR A 373 26.06 4.45 1.92
CA TYR A 373 24.60 4.42 1.82
C TYR A 373 24.05 5.78 1.38
N MET A 374 24.44 6.88 2.04
CA MET A 374 24.04 8.23 1.62
C MET A 374 24.50 8.58 0.20
N THR A 375 25.74 8.20 -0.15
CA THR A 375 26.26 8.43 -1.51
C THR A 375 25.37 7.77 -2.55
N LYS A 376 24.87 6.56 -2.29
CA LYS A 376 23.94 5.86 -3.18
C LYS A 376 22.56 6.51 -3.19
N VAL A 377 22.06 6.97 -2.04
CA VAL A 377 20.79 7.71 -2.00
C VAL A 377 20.87 8.94 -2.92
N ARG A 378 21.90 9.78 -2.74
CA ARG A 378 22.11 10.97 -3.57
C ARG A 378 22.22 10.63 -5.05
N GLU A 379 23.07 9.66 -5.41
CA GLU A 379 23.32 9.26 -6.80
C GLU A 379 22.01 9.03 -7.57
N TYR A 380 21.02 8.38 -6.97
CA TYR A 380 19.75 8.04 -7.64
C TYR A 380 18.67 9.11 -7.48
N ILE A 381 18.58 9.77 -6.33
CA ILE A 381 17.65 10.88 -6.14
C ILE A 381 17.96 12.03 -7.11
N ASP A 382 19.23 12.38 -7.32
CA ASP A 382 19.64 13.44 -8.24
C ASP A 382 19.27 13.14 -9.70
N GLN A 383 19.14 11.85 -10.04
CA GLN A 383 18.67 11.40 -11.35
C GLN A 383 17.14 11.37 -11.46
N GLY A 384 16.42 11.75 -10.39
CA GLY A 384 14.98 11.67 -10.29
C GLY A 384 14.45 10.24 -10.20
N LEU A 385 15.23 9.30 -9.66
CA LEU A 385 14.84 7.90 -9.48
C LEU A 385 14.51 7.63 -8.01
N PRO A 386 13.23 7.40 -7.65
CA PRO A 386 12.87 6.93 -6.33
C PRO A 386 13.55 5.59 -6.03
N ILE A 387 13.97 5.40 -4.78
CA ILE A 387 14.66 4.18 -4.35
C ILE A 387 13.68 3.33 -3.56
N CYS A 388 13.42 2.11 -4.01
CA CYS A 388 12.69 1.12 -3.25
C CYS A 388 13.56 0.67 -2.08
N TRP A 389 13.07 0.94 -0.87
CA TRP A 389 13.77 0.72 0.39
C TRP A 389 13.07 -0.37 1.17
N CYS A 390 13.70 -1.54 1.22
CA CYS A 390 13.28 -2.65 2.06
C CYS A 390 13.89 -2.46 3.45
N LEU A 391 13.04 -2.45 4.47
CA LEU A 391 13.44 -2.12 5.84
C LEU A 391 12.69 -2.97 6.88
N ARG A 392 13.19 -2.91 8.11
CA ARG A 392 12.54 -3.48 9.28
C ARG A 392 11.84 -2.41 10.12
N LEU A 393 10.52 -2.55 10.26
CA LEU A 393 9.73 -1.76 11.21
C LEU A 393 9.91 -2.28 12.64
N GLY A 394 9.73 -1.38 13.60
CA GLY A 394 9.68 -1.66 15.04
C GLY A 394 10.99 -1.46 15.78
N MET A 395 12.11 -1.23 15.08
CA MET A 395 13.38 -0.84 15.71
C MET A 395 13.32 0.61 16.22
N PHE A 396 12.86 1.53 15.36
CA PHE A 396 12.66 2.93 15.72
C PHE A 396 11.17 3.17 15.84
N LYS A 397 10.73 3.76 16.97
CA LYS A 397 9.32 4.08 17.17
C LYS A 397 8.87 5.13 16.18
N GLU A 398 7.85 4.82 15.41
CA GLU A 398 7.19 5.74 14.48
C GLU A 398 5.73 5.92 14.93
N LYS A 399 5.27 7.17 14.98
CA LYS A 399 3.87 7.49 15.25
C LYS A 399 3.01 7.24 14.02
N ASP A 400 1.74 6.92 14.26
CA ASP A 400 0.69 6.85 13.23
C ASP A 400 0.97 5.85 12.09
N ILE A 401 1.51 4.66 12.41
CA ILE A 401 1.71 3.60 11.43
C ILE A 401 0.76 2.41 11.66
N PRO A 402 0.07 1.89 10.62
CA PRO A 402 -0.81 0.73 10.75
C PRO A 402 -0.10 -0.56 11.19
N GLN A 403 1.21 -0.67 10.92
CA GLN A 403 2.01 -1.85 11.24
C GLN A 403 3.15 -1.49 12.19
N ALA A 404 3.10 -1.96 13.43
CA ALA A 404 4.09 -1.61 14.45
C ALA A 404 5.47 -2.27 14.28
N SER A 405 5.54 -3.42 13.59
CA SER A 405 6.81 -4.15 13.39
C SER A 405 6.76 -5.10 12.19
N GLY A 406 7.92 -5.56 11.74
CA GLY A 406 8.04 -6.54 10.65
C GLY A 406 8.71 -5.97 9.40
N GLY A 407 8.91 -6.82 8.39
CA GLY A 407 9.45 -6.38 7.10
C GLY A 407 8.47 -5.42 6.40
N HIS A 408 9.01 -4.42 5.71
CA HIS A 408 8.24 -3.44 4.96
C HIS A 408 9.02 -2.91 3.76
N MET A 409 8.32 -2.27 2.82
CA MET A 409 8.96 -1.55 1.73
C MET A 409 8.38 -0.15 1.59
N ARG A 410 9.29 0.83 1.52
CA ARG A 410 9.01 2.25 1.34
C ARG A 410 9.73 2.77 0.10
N LEU A 411 9.47 4.03 -0.25
CA LEU A 411 10.26 4.74 -1.24
C LEU A 411 11.11 5.82 -0.56
N ILE A 412 12.42 5.80 -0.71
CA ILE A 412 13.24 7.00 -0.46
C ILE A 412 13.03 7.90 -1.66
N ILE A 413 12.59 9.13 -1.39
CA ILE A 413 12.24 10.13 -2.39
C ILE A 413 13.14 11.37 -2.29
N GLY A 414 13.99 11.46 -1.27
CA GLY A 414 14.88 12.59 -1.09
C GLY A 414 15.91 12.39 0.01
N TYR A 415 16.70 13.43 0.23
CA TYR A 415 17.68 13.52 1.30
C TYR A 415 17.91 14.98 1.72
N ASN A 416 18.49 15.17 2.90
CA ASN A 416 19.03 16.44 3.35
C ASN A 416 20.44 16.21 3.90
N GLU A 417 21.46 16.68 3.17
CA GLU A 417 22.86 16.49 3.59
C GLU A 417 23.21 17.31 4.83
N LYS A 418 22.61 18.50 5.00
CA LYS A 418 22.90 19.39 6.13
C LYS A 418 22.48 18.76 7.45
N THR A 419 21.34 18.08 7.47
CA THR A 419 20.81 17.40 8.66
C THR A 419 21.15 15.91 8.70
N SER A 420 21.82 15.38 7.67
CA SER A 420 22.09 13.94 7.52
C SER A 420 20.82 13.08 7.63
N GLU A 421 19.79 13.44 6.86
CA GLU A 421 18.50 12.75 6.84
C GLU A 421 18.19 12.18 5.46
N ILE A 422 17.45 11.07 5.43
CA ILE A 422 16.72 10.63 4.25
C ILE A 422 15.26 11.10 4.34
N ILE A 423 14.66 11.36 3.19
CA ILE A 423 13.25 11.71 3.05
C ILE A 423 12.57 10.56 2.32
N TYR A 424 11.50 10.03 2.90
CA TYR A 424 10.84 8.83 2.39
C TYR A 424 9.32 8.97 2.37
N SER A 425 8.69 8.12 1.57
CA SER A 425 7.24 7.98 1.47
C SER A 425 6.82 6.54 1.72
N ASP A 426 5.73 6.37 2.46
CA ASP A 426 5.08 5.09 2.70
C ASP A 426 3.84 4.92 1.83
N SER A 427 3.41 3.68 1.58
CA SER A 427 2.21 3.34 0.81
C SER A 427 0.93 3.26 1.65
N TRP A 428 0.87 3.93 2.80
CA TRP A 428 -0.33 3.98 3.65
C TRP A 428 -1.25 5.18 3.37
N GLY A 429 -1.09 5.83 2.20
CA GLY A 429 -1.96 6.92 1.79
C GLY A 429 -1.65 8.26 2.45
N LYS A 430 -2.70 9.03 2.72
CA LYS A 430 -2.62 10.43 3.17
C LYS A 430 -1.86 10.56 4.50
N GLY A 431 -0.92 11.50 4.55
CA GLY A 431 -0.07 11.75 5.73
C GLY A 431 1.23 10.94 5.73
N HIS A 432 1.43 10.07 4.74
CA HIS A 432 2.63 9.24 4.57
C HIS A 432 3.44 9.59 3.31
N GLU A 433 3.17 10.74 2.70
CA GLU A 433 3.82 11.20 1.47
C GLU A 433 5.27 11.63 1.71
N CYS A 434 5.54 12.23 2.87
CA CYS A 434 6.85 12.81 3.17
C CYS A 434 7.17 12.66 4.67
N LYS A 435 8.06 11.72 4.98
CA LYS A 435 8.60 11.45 6.31
C LYS A 435 10.12 11.54 6.29
N ARG A 436 10.71 11.65 7.48
CA ARG A 436 12.16 11.82 7.66
C ARG A 436 12.72 10.81 8.64
N MET A 437 13.95 10.40 8.39
CA MET A 437 14.73 9.58 9.30
C MET A 437 16.20 9.99 9.17
N SER A 438 16.91 10.05 10.30
CA SER A 438 18.35 10.26 10.28
C SER A 438 19.05 9.11 9.55
N LEU A 439 20.14 9.42 8.86
CA LEU A 439 20.83 8.50 7.95
C LEU A 439 21.29 7.22 8.66
N ASP A 440 21.77 7.35 9.89
CA ASP A 440 22.21 6.25 10.75
C ASP A 440 21.07 5.28 11.07
N LYS A 441 19.90 5.80 11.46
CA LYS A 441 18.68 5.02 11.71
C LYS A 441 18.18 4.35 10.44
N ALA A 442 18.17 5.07 9.33
CA ALA A 442 17.80 4.52 8.03
C ALA A 442 18.73 3.38 7.63
N TYR A 443 20.03 3.55 7.80
CA TYR A 443 21.02 2.51 7.52
C TYR A 443 20.88 1.31 8.47
N ALA A 444 20.58 1.55 9.74
CA ALA A 444 20.40 0.53 10.77
C ALA A 444 19.21 -0.41 10.52
N CYS A 445 18.08 0.11 10.04
CA CYS A 445 16.89 -0.69 9.75
C CYS A 445 16.81 -1.17 8.30
N SER A 446 17.77 -0.82 7.44
CA SER A 446 17.79 -1.21 6.04
C SER A 446 18.13 -2.68 5.83
N MET A 447 17.31 -3.35 5.03
CA MET A 447 17.57 -4.71 4.54
C MET A 447 18.16 -4.66 3.13
N SER A 448 17.59 -3.86 2.24
CA SER A 448 18.09 -3.71 0.86
C SER A 448 17.60 -2.41 0.21
N LEU A 449 18.33 -1.95 -0.80
CA LEU A 449 17.95 -0.81 -1.66
C LEU A 449 17.93 -1.25 -3.11
N TYR A 450 16.88 -0.86 -3.82
CA TYR A 450 16.74 -1.06 -5.25
C TYR A 450 16.34 0.23 -5.94
N THR A 451 16.80 0.43 -7.18
CA THR A 451 16.13 1.35 -8.09
C THR A 451 15.52 0.60 -9.23
N MET A 452 14.40 1.15 -9.70
CA MET A 452 13.73 0.76 -10.93
C MET A 452 13.97 1.88 -11.93
N SER A 453 14.47 1.60 -13.13
CA SER A 453 14.73 2.62 -14.15
C SER A 453 14.03 2.24 -15.46
N PRO A 454 13.35 3.17 -16.15
CA PRO A 454 12.83 2.92 -17.49
C PRO A 454 13.94 2.44 -18.44
N THR A 455 13.66 1.44 -19.28
CA THR A 455 14.64 0.94 -20.27
C THR A 455 14.51 1.60 -21.64
N ARG A 456 13.57 2.52 -21.81
CA ARG A 456 13.33 3.27 -23.05
C ARG A 456 13.48 4.77 -22.82
#